data_AF-A0A962RWA9-F1
#
_entry.id   AF-A0A962RWA9-F1
#
_cell.length_a   1.000
_cell.length_b   1.000
_cell.length_c   1.000
_cell.angle_alpha   90.00
_cell.angle_beta   90.00
_cell.angle_gamma   90.00
#
_symmetry.space_group_name_H-M   'P 1'
#
loop_
_entity.id
_entity.type
_entity.pdbx_description
1 polymer ?
#
loop_
_entity_poly.entity_id
_entity_poly.type
_entity_poly.pdbx_seq_one_letter_code
_entity_poly.pdbx_strand_id
1 'polypeptide(L)'
;MKQASAKLFAVAIALLLLPIASQATYIASTGDGLSVIVTSTANVIAKYKGNSAAYSNDLYLVGGGAGGSDLFIFNNHASAVGSTVDLGSFAIGTELIFRLHVNNTGYDYFTGPATRNPDSHVHARVQSSGLPSPEFAAGESLVSFEDLYDGPFVFNDLGFSFTNTVADVPNRVPEPTTLGLLAAGLVGATGRRYRKKA
;
A
#
# COMPACT_ATOMS: atom_id res chain seq x y z
N MET A 1 -30.69 47.81 53.96
CA MET A 1 -29.80 47.71 52.78
C MET A 1 -29.47 46.24 52.56
N LYS A 2 -29.95 45.67 51.45
CA LYS A 2 -29.64 44.31 50.98
C LYS A 2 -28.25 44.30 50.36
N GLN A 3 -27.41 43.31 50.67
CA GLN A 3 -26.48 42.61 49.75
C GLN A 3 -25.88 41.42 50.52
N ALA A 4 -25.51 40.26 49.97
CA ALA A 4 -25.93 39.44 48.83
C ALA A 4 -25.02 38.20 48.98
N SER A 5 -25.61 37.02 49.11
CA SER A 5 -24.86 35.76 49.25
C SER A 5 -24.12 35.45 47.96
N ALA A 6 -22.79 35.39 47.99
CA ALA A 6 -21.98 34.89 46.89
C ALA A 6 -22.00 33.35 46.90
N LYS A 7 -22.84 32.75 46.06
CA LYS A 7 -22.75 31.32 45.74
C LYS A 7 -21.63 31.14 44.72
N LEU A 8 -20.52 30.51 45.12
CA LEU A 8 -19.51 30.01 44.19
C LEU A 8 -20.15 28.94 43.28
N PHE A 9 -20.24 29.21 41.98
CA PHE A 9 -20.48 28.19 40.97
C PHE A 9 -19.13 27.63 40.54
N ALA A 10 -18.81 26.41 40.96
CA ALA A 10 -17.71 25.65 40.38
C ALA A 10 -18.21 25.02 39.08
N VAL A 11 -17.74 25.52 37.94
CA VAL A 11 -17.96 24.88 36.63
C VAL A 11 -16.89 23.80 36.47
N ALA A 12 -17.27 22.53 36.62
CA ALA A 12 -16.42 21.41 36.27
C ALA A 12 -16.47 21.21 34.75
N ILE A 13 -15.40 21.58 34.04
CA ILE A 13 -15.21 21.23 32.62
C ILE A 13 -14.70 19.79 32.60
N ALA A 14 -15.60 18.84 32.34
CA ALA A 14 -15.20 17.48 32.03
C ALA A 14 -14.63 17.44 30.59
N LEU A 15 -13.31 17.42 30.48
CA LEU A 15 -12.62 17.20 29.21
C LEU A 15 -12.87 15.75 28.78
N LEU A 16 -13.76 15.51 27.81
CA LEU A 16 -13.90 14.20 27.20
C LEU A 16 -12.62 13.89 26.41
N LEU A 17 -11.74 13.08 26.99
CA LEU A 17 -10.70 12.37 26.26
C LEU A 17 -11.39 11.29 25.40
N LEU A 18 -11.82 11.67 24.19
CA LEU A 18 -12.18 10.67 23.19
C LEU A 18 -10.90 9.90 22.84
N PRO A 19 -10.87 8.55 22.93
CA PRO A 19 -9.75 7.79 22.44
C PRO A 19 -9.65 8.03 20.93
N ILE A 20 -8.58 8.70 20.50
CA ILE A 20 -8.21 8.73 19.10
C ILE A 20 -7.85 7.29 18.77
N ALA A 21 -8.69 6.62 17.97
CA ALA A 21 -8.34 5.32 17.45
C ALA A 21 -7.06 5.49 16.63
N SER A 22 -5.94 4.95 17.13
CA SER A 22 -4.74 4.77 16.33
C SER A 22 -5.14 3.83 15.19
N GLN A 23 -5.31 4.39 13.99
CA GLN A 23 -5.53 3.59 12.79
C GLN A 23 -4.20 2.90 12.52
N ALA A 24 -4.18 1.57 12.61
CA ALA A 24 -3.00 0.80 12.28
C ALA A 24 -2.58 1.12 10.84
N THR A 25 -1.37 1.66 10.68
CA THR A 25 -0.77 1.88 9.37
C THR A 25 -0.31 0.55 8.82
N TYR A 26 -0.85 0.15 7.68
CA TYR A 26 -0.37 -1.04 6.98
C TYR A 26 0.92 -0.70 6.24
N ILE A 27 2.03 -1.27 6.72
CA ILE A 27 3.37 -1.06 6.15
C ILE A 27 3.80 -2.35 5.46
N ALA A 28 4.21 -2.25 4.20
CA ALA A 28 4.82 -3.36 3.48
C ALA A 28 6.10 -3.81 4.21
N SER A 29 6.18 -5.09 4.51
CA SER A 29 7.28 -5.70 5.30
C SER A 29 8.45 -6.15 4.43
N THR A 30 8.25 -6.20 3.12
CA THR A 30 9.21 -6.65 2.10
C THR A 30 9.01 -5.88 0.81
N GLY A 31 9.90 -6.09 -0.16
CA GLY A 31 9.72 -5.58 -1.52
C GLY A 31 10.32 -4.19 -1.76
N ASP A 32 11.40 -3.88 -1.04
CA ASP A 32 12.20 -2.68 -1.20
C ASP A 32 12.62 -2.52 -2.67
N GLY A 33 12.12 -1.46 -3.30
CA GLY A 33 12.49 -1.05 -4.64
C GLY A 33 11.90 -1.92 -5.76
N LEU A 34 10.88 -2.71 -5.44
CA LEU A 34 10.14 -3.48 -6.44
C LEU A 34 9.15 -2.60 -7.21
N SER A 35 8.82 -3.05 -8.41
CA SER A 35 7.86 -2.39 -9.31
C SER A 35 6.43 -2.89 -9.07
N VAL A 36 5.43 -2.05 -9.40
CA VAL A 36 4.01 -2.45 -9.39
C VAL A 36 3.60 -2.83 -10.81
N ILE A 37 3.26 -4.10 -11.04
CA ILE A 37 2.94 -4.63 -12.38
C ILE A 37 1.47 -5.03 -12.46
N VAL A 38 0.81 -4.59 -13.53
CA VAL A 38 -0.59 -4.91 -13.82
C VAL A 38 -0.75 -6.38 -14.22
N THR A 39 -1.70 -7.09 -13.60
CA THR A 39 -1.94 -8.53 -13.82
C THR A 39 -3.25 -8.84 -14.55
N SER A 40 -4.13 -7.85 -14.72
CA SER A 40 -5.44 -7.99 -15.37
C SER A 40 -5.82 -6.72 -16.12
N THR A 41 -6.70 -6.85 -17.11
CA THR A 41 -7.28 -5.71 -17.84
C THR A 41 -8.45 -5.04 -17.10
N ALA A 42 -8.86 -5.58 -15.95
CA ALA A 42 -9.83 -4.92 -15.07
C ALA A 42 -9.22 -3.63 -14.50
N ASN A 43 -10.08 -2.69 -14.11
CA ASN A 43 -9.61 -1.42 -13.54
C ASN A 43 -8.74 -1.65 -12.30
N VAL A 44 -7.70 -0.83 -12.17
CA VAL A 44 -6.84 -0.80 -10.99
C VAL A 44 -7.44 0.20 -10.00
N ILE A 45 -7.85 -0.30 -8.83
CA ILE A 45 -8.42 0.53 -7.77
C ILE A 45 -7.34 0.76 -6.73
N ALA A 46 -6.99 2.03 -6.52
CA ALA A 46 -6.13 2.47 -5.43
C ALA A 46 -6.96 2.60 -4.15
N LYS A 47 -6.41 2.19 -3.01
CA LYS A 47 -7.02 2.35 -1.69
C LYS A 47 -6.02 2.92 -0.70
N TYR A 48 -6.39 4.00 -0.03
CA TYR A 48 -5.54 4.61 0.99
C TYR A 48 -5.53 3.78 2.29
N LYS A 49 -4.33 3.52 2.85
CA LYS A 49 -4.12 2.65 4.02
C LYS A 49 -3.60 3.40 5.26
N GLY A 50 -3.33 4.71 5.15
CA GLY A 50 -2.91 5.54 6.27
C GLY A 50 -1.42 5.92 6.24
N ASN A 51 -0.99 6.64 7.27
CA ASN A 51 0.40 7.00 7.53
C ASN A 51 0.59 7.30 9.03
N SER A 52 1.85 7.47 9.43
CA SER A 52 2.24 8.11 10.69
C SER A 52 3.28 9.24 10.49
N ALA A 53 3.35 9.79 9.28
CA ALA A 53 4.28 10.86 8.88
C ALA A 53 3.89 12.22 9.44
N ALA A 54 4.92 13.02 9.74
CA ALA A 54 4.74 14.44 10.05
C ALA A 54 4.65 15.32 8.79
N TYR A 55 5.22 14.89 7.65
CA TYR A 55 5.15 15.66 6.41
C TYR A 55 3.86 15.36 5.63
N SER A 56 3.41 16.36 4.88
CA SER A 56 2.27 16.24 3.99
C SER A 56 2.74 15.78 2.62
N ASN A 57 2.26 14.62 2.22
CA ASN A 57 2.72 13.93 1.02
C ASN A 57 1.56 13.72 0.05
N ASP A 58 1.77 14.09 -1.20
CA ASP A 58 0.84 13.82 -2.30
C ASP A 58 1.31 12.62 -3.12
N LEU A 59 0.40 11.69 -3.34
CA LEU A 59 0.62 10.52 -4.15
C LEU A 59 0.10 10.76 -5.57
N TYR A 60 0.94 10.48 -6.55
CA TYR A 60 0.59 10.55 -7.97
C TYR A 60 0.87 9.24 -8.70
N LEU A 61 0.05 8.93 -9.71
CA LEU A 61 0.41 8.00 -10.78
C LEU A 61 1.08 8.80 -11.91
N VAL A 62 2.33 8.46 -12.21
CA VAL A 62 3.13 9.15 -13.24
C VAL A 62 2.51 8.90 -14.62
N GLY A 63 2.21 9.98 -15.35
CA GLY A 63 1.60 9.90 -16.69
C GLY A 63 0.18 9.33 -16.74
N GLY A 64 -0.48 9.14 -15.59
CA GLY A 64 -1.84 8.57 -15.51
C GLY A 64 -2.98 9.56 -15.79
N GLY A 65 -2.67 10.85 -15.93
CA GLY A 65 -3.63 11.94 -16.13
C GLY A 65 -3.85 12.28 -17.60
N ALA A 66 -4.79 13.20 -17.84
CA ALA A 66 -5.14 13.64 -19.18
C ALA A 66 -3.95 14.27 -19.90
N GLY A 67 -3.70 13.86 -21.15
CA GLY A 67 -2.59 14.38 -21.95
C GLY A 67 -1.20 13.95 -21.45
N GLY A 68 -1.11 12.90 -20.62
CA GLY A 68 0.15 12.40 -20.08
C GLY A 68 0.65 13.16 -18.85
N SER A 69 -0.20 13.98 -18.23
CA SER A 69 0.11 14.56 -16.91
C SER A 69 0.13 13.48 -15.83
N ASP A 70 0.68 13.81 -14.66
CA ASP A 70 0.50 12.97 -13.49
C ASP A 70 -0.95 13.02 -12.99
N LEU A 71 -1.44 11.91 -12.46
CA LEU A 71 -2.76 11.81 -11.83
C LEU A 71 -2.61 11.82 -10.31
N PHE A 72 -3.20 12.82 -9.64
CA PHE A 72 -3.30 12.85 -8.18
C PHE A 72 -4.19 11.73 -7.66
N ILE A 73 -3.78 11.08 -6.57
CA ILE A 73 -4.50 9.96 -5.96
C ILE A 73 -4.91 10.29 -4.52
N PHE A 74 -3.94 10.52 -3.64
CA PHE A 74 -4.16 10.74 -2.20
C PHE A 74 -3.21 11.80 -1.65
N ASN A 75 -3.64 12.46 -0.58
CA ASN A 75 -2.76 13.19 0.33
C ASN A 75 -2.79 12.49 1.70
N ASN A 76 -1.63 12.24 2.30
CA ASN A 76 -1.55 11.44 3.51
C ASN A 76 -2.28 12.09 4.72
N HIS A 77 -2.35 13.41 4.82
CA HIS A 77 -3.03 14.11 5.92
C HIS A 77 -4.48 14.48 5.62
N ALA A 78 -4.87 14.60 4.35
CA ALA A 78 -6.22 14.99 3.95
C ALA A 78 -7.14 13.81 3.57
N SER A 79 -6.57 12.68 3.13
CA SER A 79 -7.36 11.51 2.70
C SER A 79 -7.78 10.66 3.89
N ALA A 80 -9.05 10.25 3.93
CA ALA A 80 -9.54 9.32 4.95
C ALA A 80 -9.08 7.89 4.64
N VAL A 81 -8.64 7.14 5.66
CA VAL A 81 -8.28 5.72 5.49
C VAL A 81 -9.43 4.94 4.87
N GLY A 82 -9.13 4.14 3.85
CA GLY A 82 -10.11 3.38 3.08
C GLY A 82 -10.70 4.11 1.88
N SER A 83 -10.38 5.39 1.67
CA SER A 83 -10.73 6.11 0.44
C SER A 83 -10.15 5.40 -0.78
N THR A 84 -10.90 5.41 -1.89
CA THR A 84 -10.51 4.74 -3.13
C THR A 84 -10.50 5.68 -4.33
N VAL A 85 -9.59 5.42 -5.27
CA VAL A 85 -9.54 6.09 -6.58
C VAL A 85 -9.46 5.01 -7.66
N ASP A 86 -10.28 5.14 -8.69
CA ASP A 86 -10.19 4.31 -9.89
C ASP A 86 -9.12 4.90 -10.83
N LEU A 87 -8.05 4.16 -11.07
CA LEU A 87 -6.95 4.58 -11.94
C LEU A 87 -7.20 4.22 -13.41
N GLY A 88 -8.29 3.50 -13.70
CA GLY A 88 -8.60 2.97 -15.02
C GLY A 88 -7.97 1.61 -15.29
N SER A 89 -8.02 1.19 -16.55
CA SER A 89 -7.47 -0.08 -17.02
C SER A 89 -6.15 0.13 -17.77
N PHE A 90 -5.27 -0.86 -17.66
CA PHE A 90 -3.95 -0.85 -18.24
C PHE A 90 -3.69 -2.18 -18.95
N ALA A 91 -2.73 -2.21 -19.87
CA ALA A 91 -2.29 -3.46 -20.46
C ALA A 91 -1.61 -4.34 -19.41
N ILE A 92 -1.84 -5.65 -19.46
CA ILE A 92 -1.17 -6.61 -18.57
C ILE A 92 0.35 -6.51 -18.78
N GLY A 93 1.11 -6.53 -17.69
CA GLY A 93 2.57 -6.36 -17.71
C GLY A 93 3.03 -4.90 -17.68
N THR A 94 2.12 -3.93 -17.72
CA THR A 94 2.47 -2.51 -17.56
C THR A 94 3.00 -2.26 -16.15
N GLU A 95 4.14 -1.59 -16.05
CA GLU A 95 4.61 -1.01 -14.78
C GLU A 95 3.84 0.28 -14.49
N LEU A 96 3.24 0.35 -13.30
CA LEU A 96 2.69 1.58 -12.76
C LEU A 96 3.75 2.24 -11.86
N ILE A 97 4.16 3.45 -12.21
CA ILE A 97 5.13 4.23 -11.45
C ILE A 97 4.38 5.24 -10.58
N PHE A 98 4.58 5.15 -9.27
CA PHE A 98 3.99 6.09 -8.32
C PHE A 98 5.06 7.06 -7.82
N ARG A 99 4.67 8.33 -7.73
CA ARG A 99 5.48 9.42 -7.20
C ARG A 99 4.88 9.90 -5.89
N LEU A 100 5.71 9.96 -4.86
CA LEU A 100 5.46 10.67 -3.62
C LEU A 100 6.06 12.07 -3.74
N HIS A 101 5.23 13.09 -3.76
CA HIS A 101 5.67 14.48 -3.66
C HIS A 101 5.58 14.95 -2.21
N VAL A 102 6.71 15.33 -1.63
CA VAL A 102 6.79 15.82 -0.25
C VAL A 102 6.59 17.33 -0.24
N ASN A 103 5.38 17.79 0.09
CA ASN A 103 5.03 19.22 0.01
C ASN A 103 5.92 20.11 0.88
N ASN A 104 6.47 19.56 1.96
CA ASN A 104 7.32 20.29 2.90
C ASN A 104 8.71 20.61 2.34
N THR A 105 9.26 19.75 1.48
CA THR A 105 10.64 19.85 0.99
C THR A 105 10.73 20.05 -0.53
N GLY A 106 9.68 19.70 -1.26
CA GLY A 106 9.64 19.68 -2.71
C GLY A 106 10.31 18.46 -3.35
N TYR A 107 10.79 17.50 -2.55
CA TYR A 107 11.38 16.27 -3.09
C TYR A 107 10.32 15.32 -3.65
N ASP A 108 10.74 14.59 -4.67
CA ASP A 108 9.95 13.54 -5.30
C ASP A 108 10.67 12.20 -5.13
N TYR A 109 9.92 11.21 -4.67
CA TYR A 109 10.38 9.82 -4.54
C TYR A 109 9.48 8.87 -5.30
N PHE A 110 10.03 7.78 -5.79
CA PHE A 110 9.36 6.89 -6.74
C PHE A 110 9.41 5.43 -6.31
N THR A 111 8.40 4.66 -6.72
CA THR A 111 8.47 3.20 -6.72
C THR A 111 9.54 2.69 -7.69
N GLY A 112 10.10 1.51 -7.40
CA GLY A 112 11.14 0.87 -8.19
C GLY A 112 12.56 1.13 -7.67
N PRO A 113 13.60 0.97 -8.52
CA PRO A 113 14.99 0.95 -8.07
C PRO A 113 15.45 2.29 -7.49
N ALA A 114 16.44 2.21 -6.59
CA ALA A 114 17.04 3.36 -5.91
C ALA A 114 17.55 4.46 -6.86
N THR A 115 17.96 4.07 -8.07
CA THR A 115 18.43 5.00 -9.11
C THR A 115 17.37 5.97 -9.62
N ARG A 116 16.08 5.77 -9.28
CA ARG A 116 15.00 6.72 -9.58
C ARG A 116 14.89 7.86 -8.57
N ASN A 117 15.57 7.76 -7.42
CA ASN A 117 15.42 8.70 -6.31
C ASN A 117 16.66 9.61 -6.18
N PRO A 118 16.47 10.86 -5.70
CA PRO A 118 17.51 11.89 -5.70
C PRO A 118 18.72 11.56 -4.83
N ASP A 119 18.54 10.72 -3.82
CA ASP A 119 19.58 10.30 -2.87
C ASP A 119 20.18 8.91 -3.17
N SER A 120 19.76 8.29 -4.28
CA SER A 120 20.13 6.92 -4.66
C SER A 120 19.74 5.84 -3.64
N HIS A 121 18.67 6.07 -2.85
CA HIS A 121 18.06 5.07 -1.99
C HIS A 121 16.68 4.63 -2.48
N VAL A 122 16.19 3.50 -1.96
CA VAL A 122 14.83 3.05 -2.20
C VAL A 122 13.89 3.77 -1.24
N HIS A 123 12.84 4.37 -1.79
CA HIS A 123 11.82 5.07 -1.00
C HIS A 123 10.45 4.41 -1.00
N ALA A 124 10.31 3.26 -1.66
CA ALA A 124 9.07 2.51 -1.63
C ALA A 124 9.30 1.00 -1.47
N ARG A 125 8.40 0.37 -0.71
CA ARG A 125 8.22 -1.08 -0.66
C ARG A 125 6.96 -1.47 -1.40
N VAL A 126 7.02 -2.54 -2.18
CA VAL A 126 5.86 -3.14 -2.87
C VAL A 126 5.73 -4.61 -2.49
N GLN A 127 4.67 -4.96 -1.79
CA GLN A 127 4.39 -6.32 -1.32
C GLN A 127 3.12 -6.86 -1.98
N SER A 128 3.18 -8.04 -2.58
CA SER A 128 1.99 -8.70 -3.17
C SER A 128 1.20 -9.50 -2.14
N SER A 129 -0.11 -9.54 -2.32
CA SER A 129 -1.03 -10.47 -1.67
C SER A 129 -1.16 -11.77 -2.44
N GLY A 130 -0.76 -12.90 -1.84
CA GLY A 130 -1.02 -14.23 -2.38
C GLY A 130 -2.40 -14.79 -2.01
N LEU A 131 -2.97 -14.36 -0.88
CA LEU A 131 -4.27 -14.78 -0.35
C LEU A 131 -4.92 -13.60 0.37
N PRO A 132 -6.26 -13.53 0.44
CA PRO A 132 -6.93 -12.46 1.18
C PRO A 132 -6.49 -12.49 2.64
N SER A 133 -6.06 -11.34 3.16
CA SER A 133 -5.78 -11.13 4.57
C SER A 133 -6.70 -10.04 5.11
N PRO A 134 -6.79 -9.86 6.44
CA PRO A 134 -7.45 -8.70 7.00
C PRO A 134 -6.86 -7.35 6.51
N GLU A 135 -5.63 -7.37 5.99
CA GLU A 135 -4.86 -6.20 5.59
C GLU A 135 -5.14 -5.79 4.13
N PHE A 136 -5.39 -6.76 3.25
CA PHE A 136 -5.65 -6.54 1.81
C PHE A 136 -6.31 -7.76 1.12
N ALA A 137 -7.06 -7.53 0.04
CA ALA A 137 -7.71 -8.60 -0.72
C ALA A 137 -6.70 -9.44 -1.52
N ALA A 138 -7.13 -10.60 -2.02
CA ALA A 138 -6.32 -11.38 -2.97
C ALA A 138 -6.09 -10.56 -4.26
N GLY A 139 -4.88 -10.62 -4.79
CA GLY A 139 -4.52 -9.86 -6.00
C GLY A 139 -4.40 -8.35 -5.75
N GLU A 140 -4.28 -7.93 -4.47
CA GLU A 140 -3.82 -6.59 -4.14
C GLU A 140 -2.30 -6.54 -3.96
N SER A 141 -1.68 -5.41 -4.28
CA SER A 141 -0.32 -5.07 -3.83
C SER A 141 -0.37 -3.92 -2.84
N LEU A 142 0.27 -4.09 -1.68
CA LEU A 142 0.48 -3.04 -0.68
C LEU A 142 1.77 -2.28 -1.03
N VAL A 143 1.70 -0.95 -0.99
CA VAL A 143 2.81 -0.04 -1.22
C VAL A 143 2.97 0.88 -0.02
N SER A 144 4.20 1.13 0.40
CA SER A 144 4.50 2.02 1.52
C SER A 144 5.76 2.83 1.25
N PHE A 145 5.71 4.13 1.56
CA PHE A 145 6.75 5.11 1.23
C PHE A 145 7.51 5.65 2.45
N GLU A 146 8.77 6.03 2.20
CA GLU A 146 9.62 6.87 3.06
C GLU A 146 9.74 8.27 2.44
N ASP A 147 9.52 9.34 3.21
CA ASP A 147 9.48 10.74 2.72
C ASP A 147 10.74 11.58 3.04
N LEU A 148 11.69 11.02 3.78
CA LEU A 148 12.92 11.72 4.16
C LEU A 148 14.11 11.36 3.27
N TYR A 149 14.81 12.39 2.78
CA TYR A 149 16.08 12.24 2.07
C TYR A 149 17.10 11.59 3.01
N ASP A 150 17.75 10.49 2.60
CA ASP A 150 18.64 9.71 3.47
C ASP A 150 17.96 9.31 4.81
N GLY A 151 16.69 8.93 4.70
CA GLY A 151 15.81 8.67 5.84
C GLY A 151 16.11 7.40 6.63
N PRO A 152 15.34 7.14 7.70
CA PRO A 152 15.42 5.89 8.45
C PRO A 152 14.88 4.67 7.68
N PHE A 153 14.22 4.89 6.54
CA PHE A 153 13.64 3.85 5.66
C PHE A 153 12.74 2.88 6.44
N VAL A 154 11.82 3.44 7.23
CA VAL A 154 10.79 2.68 7.97
C VAL A 154 9.47 2.60 7.19
N PHE A 155 9.34 3.39 6.12
CA PHE A 155 8.27 3.31 5.12
C PHE A 155 6.85 3.47 5.68
N ASN A 156 6.64 4.31 6.68
CA ASN A 156 5.34 4.54 7.32
C ASN A 156 4.71 5.89 6.94
N ASP A 157 5.24 6.58 5.93
CA ASP A 157 4.89 7.97 5.64
C ASP A 157 3.70 8.12 4.69
N LEU A 158 3.46 7.12 3.84
CA LEU A 158 2.24 6.99 3.04
C LEU A 158 2.05 5.53 2.60
N GLY A 159 0.98 4.88 3.09
CA GLY A 159 0.59 3.52 2.72
C GLY A 159 -0.67 3.47 1.85
N PHE A 160 -0.69 2.59 0.85
CA PHE A 160 -1.81 2.39 -0.06
C PHE A 160 -1.78 0.99 -0.70
N SER A 161 -2.90 0.50 -1.23
CA SER A 161 -2.93 -0.72 -2.04
C SER A 161 -3.57 -0.54 -3.39
N PHE A 162 -3.25 -1.46 -4.32
CA PHE A 162 -3.84 -1.53 -5.65
C PHE A 162 -4.40 -2.91 -5.91
N THR A 163 -5.60 -2.99 -6.48
CA THR A 163 -6.13 -4.24 -7.02
C THR A 163 -5.48 -4.57 -8.37
N ASN A 164 -5.52 -5.85 -8.76
CA ASN A 164 -5.08 -6.30 -10.09
C ASN A 164 -3.61 -6.00 -10.39
N THR A 165 -2.77 -6.02 -9.35
CA THR A 165 -1.32 -5.82 -9.49
C THR A 165 -0.53 -6.84 -8.68
N VAL A 166 0.74 -6.98 -9.04
CA VAL A 166 1.74 -7.76 -8.31
C VAL A 166 3.02 -6.94 -8.19
N ALA A 167 3.79 -7.21 -7.13
CA ALA A 167 5.16 -6.73 -7.00
C ALA A 167 6.04 -7.49 -7.99
N ASP A 168 6.73 -6.81 -8.89
CA ASP A 168 7.74 -7.50 -9.69
C ASP A 168 8.89 -7.90 -8.80
N VAL A 169 9.25 -9.18 -8.79
CA VAL A 169 10.54 -9.61 -8.27
C VAL A 169 11.34 -9.89 -9.52
N PRO A 170 12.42 -9.15 -9.82
CA PRO A 170 13.22 -9.45 -10.99
C PRO A 170 13.58 -10.94 -10.95
N ASN A 171 13.17 -11.67 -11.99
CA ASN A 171 13.28 -13.12 -12.15
C ASN A 171 12.26 -14.01 -11.39
N ARG A 172 10.98 -13.64 -11.31
CA ARG A 172 9.93 -14.65 -11.05
C ARG A 172 9.94 -15.70 -12.16
N VAL A 173 10.72 -16.76 -11.97
CA VAL A 173 10.54 -18.03 -12.66
C VAL A 173 9.14 -18.49 -12.25
N PRO A 174 8.17 -18.63 -13.17
CA PRO A 174 6.89 -19.24 -12.85
C PRO A 174 7.18 -20.55 -12.14
N GLU A 175 6.58 -20.79 -10.96
CA GLU A 175 6.78 -22.06 -10.27
C GLU A 175 6.50 -23.16 -11.28
N PRO A 176 7.52 -23.98 -11.62
CA PRO A 176 7.40 -24.83 -12.77
C PRO A 176 6.23 -25.79 -12.53
N THR A 177 5.44 -26.01 -13.57
CA THR A 177 4.32 -26.97 -13.60
C THR A 177 4.72 -28.36 -13.11
N THR A 178 6.02 -28.63 -12.94
CA THR A 178 6.59 -29.78 -12.22
C THR A 178 6.10 -29.92 -10.79
N LEU A 179 5.81 -28.87 -10.02
CA LEU A 179 5.21 -29.02 -8.68
C LEU A 179 3.77 -29.55 -8.77
N GLY A 180 3.00 -29.03 -9.75
CA GLY A 180 1.66 -29.55 -10.06
C GLY A 180 1.70 -31.00 -10.56
N LEU A 181 2.66 -31.35 -11.42
CA LEU A 181 2.86 -32.72 -11.91
C LEU A 181 3.37 -33.67 -10.83
N LEU A 182 4.20 -33.19 -9.89
CA LEU A 182 4.66 -33.97 -8.74
C LEU A 182 3.49 -34.28 -7.81
N ALA A 183 2.66 -33.29 -7.50
CA ALA A 183 1.45 -33.47 -6.71
C ALA A 183 0.48 -34.45 -7.40
N ALA A 184 0.22 -34.27 -8.70
CA ALA A 184 -0.62 -35.19 -9.48
C ALA A 184 -0.02 -36.61 -9.56
N GLY A 185 1.29 -36.73 -9.69
CA GLY A 185 2.01 -38.01 -9.70
C GLY A 185 1.91 -38.75 -8.37
N LEU A 186 2.03 -38.04 -7.24
CA LEU A 186 1.87 -38.62 -5.89
C LEU A 186 0.44 -39.09 -5.64
N VAL A 187 -0.56 -38.33 -6.10
CA VAL A 187 -1.99 -38.74 -6.04
C VAL A 187 -2.24 -39.96 -6.93
N GLY A 188 -1.68 -39.99 -8.14
CA GLY A 188 -1.79 -41.16 -9.04
C GLY A 188 -1.13 -42.41 -8.47
N ALA A 189 0.04 -42.28 -7.84
CA ALA A 189 0.77 -43.40 -7.24
C ALA A 189 0.06 -43.99 -6.01
N THR A 190 -0.56 -43.15 -5.18
CA THR A 190 -1.37 -43.61 -4.04
C THR A 190 -2.67 -44.27 -4.52
N GLY A 191 -3.39 -43.66 -5.47
CA GLY A 191 -4.61 -44.24 -6.06
C GLY A 191 -4.39 -45.61 -6.75
N ARG A 192 -3.24 -45.81 -7.41
CA ARG A 192 -2.90 -47.09 -8.06
C ARG A 192 -2.64 -48.23 -7.07
N ARG A 193 -2.22 -47.92 -5.82
CA ARG A 193 -2.02 -48.93 -4.77
C ARG A 193 -3.34 -49.49 -4.23
N TYR A 194 -4.40 -48.68 -4.19
CA TYR A 194 -5.72 -49.12 -3.71
C TYR A 194 -6.44 -50.06 -4.70
N ARG A 195 -6.17 -49.97 -6.01
CA ARG A 195 -6.78 -50.86 -7.02
C ARG A 195 -6.18 -52.27 -7.08
N LYS A 196 -5.07 -52.55 -6.39
CA LYS A 196 -4.45 -53.89 -6.36
C LYS A 196 -4.92 -54.78 -5.21
N LYS A 197 -5.88 -54.34 -4.40
CA LYS A 197 -6.46 -55.10 -3.28
C LYS A 197 -7.96 -55.42 -3.44
N ALA A 198 -8.48 -55.40 -4.67
CA ALA A 198 -9.80 -55.91 -5.02
C ALA A 198 -9.64 -57.09 -5.99
#